data_AF-A0A1S3KRR4-F1
#
_entry.id   AF-A0A1S3KRR4-F1
#
_cell.length_a   1.000
_cell.length_b   1.000
_cell.length_c   1.000
_cell.angle_alpha   90.00
_cell.angle_beta   90.00
_cell.angle_gamma   90.00
#
_symmetry.space_group_name_H-M   'P 1'
#
loop_
_entity.id
_entity.type
_entity.pdbx_description
1 polymer ?
#
loop_
_entity_poly.entity_id
_entity_poly.type
_entity_poly.pdbx_seq_one_letter_code
_entity_poly.pdbx_strand_id
1 'polypeptide(L)'
;MAADWLGSLVSINCGETLGVYQGEVSSVDQSSQTISLKQPFHNGVKCTVPEVTFSAVDIKELKVLDIVSGRGGVVQKSSDPVSVPHRGHHKTQDRLASPQLQCSKSYGDKHLDVPGQPKGFRRRHNSWSSSSRGATQVTPKKNGVKNGVKNGVKNGGGGQRQHRDDECFGDNMDDGLDTDFDFEGNLALFDKAAVFSQIAGSDRRGNGARSRGTPQEQQPSQYRHDKNILETKPVVYRQIAVPQPGAKEYCTDSGLVVPSISYELHKRLLSVAERYGLSLERRLEMTGVCASQMALTLLGGPNRLTPKNVHQRPTVALLCGPHVQGAQGISCARHLANHEVEVILFLPNFVKMLDAVSSEITLYTKTEGKHVSSAKELPDSPVDLIINCLDCHEDTFLMDHPWYQAAVDWANQNRAPVLSLDPPVSGQGHAVEAKWTLSLGLPLPLSEGVGRVYLCDIGVPQQVFQEVGIKYHSPFGCKFVVPLHSA
;
A
#
# COMPACT_ATOMS: atom_id res chain seq x y z
N MET A 1 38.06 24.90 -1.16
CA MET A 1 36.97 25.76 -1.65
C MET A 1 35.88 25.95 -0.61
N ALA A 2 35.12 24.91 -0.20
CA ALA A 2 34.07 25.08 0.82
C ALA A 2 34.62 25.22 2.26
N ALA A 3 35.65 24.43 2.61
CA ALA A 3 36.27 24.43 3.94
C ALA A 3 37.01 25.74 4.31
N ASP A 4 37.37 26.56 3.32
CA ASP A 4 38.20 27.76 3.50
C ASP A 4 37.42 28.93 4.13
N TRP A 5 36.10 28.81 4.25
CA TRP A 5 35.21 29.83 4.80
C TRP A 5 34.74 29.55 6.23
N LEU A 6 35.00 28.35 6.75
CA LEU A 6 34.64 27.98 8.12
C LEU A 6 35.37 28.91 9.11
N GLY A 7 34.61 29.45 10.07
CA GLY A 7 35.11 30.44 11.04
C GLY A 7 35.21 31.87 10.52
N SER A 8 34.92 32.15 9.25
CA SER A 8 34.87 33.53 8.73
C SER A 8 33.63 34.26 9.25
N LEU A 9 33.77 35.56 9.56
CA LEU A 9 32.63 36.40 9.92
C LEU A 9 31.97 36.92 8.64
N VAL A 10 30.67 36.67 8.46
CA VAL A 10 29.94 37.05 7.23
C VAL A 10 28.67 37.82 7.54
N SER A 11 28.24 38.62 6.57
CA SER A 11 26.97 39.33 6.51
C SER A 11 26.16 38.80 5.33
N ILE A 12 25.04 38.15 5.61
CA ILE A 12 24.12 37.54 4.64
C ILE A 12 22.87 38.42 4.55
N ASN A 13 22.60 38.97 3.38
CA ASN A 13 21.39 39.74 3.11
C ASN A 13 20.35 38.85 2.42
N CYS A 14 19.25 38.57 3.12
CA CYS A 14 18.15 37.75 2.65
C CYS A 14 17.01 38.58 2.01
N GLY A 15 17.27 39.87 1.72
CA GLY A 15 16.31 40.80 1.14
C GLY A 15 15.36 41.46 2.13
N GLU A 16 14.43 42.26 1.62
CA GLU A 16 13.57 43.16 2.41
C GLU A 16 12.64 42.44 3.41
N THR A 17 12.27 41.19 3.13
CA THR A 17 11.36 40.40 3.98
C THR A 17 12.07 39.72 5.15
N LEU A 18 13.28 39.21 4.94
CA LEU A 18 14.05 38.45 5.93
C LEU A 18 15.15 39.29 6.57
N GLY A 19 15.58 40.40 5.98
CA GLY A 19 16.59 41.30 6.52
C GLY A 19 18.03 40.79 6.35
N VAL A 20 18.93 41.34 7.18
CA VAL A 20 20.37 41.02 7.16
C VAL A 20 20.76 40.25 8.40
N TYR A 21 21.50 39.16 8.21
CA TYR A 21 22.05 38.33 9.28
C TYR A 21 23.58 38.43 9.29
N GLN A 22 24.19 38.53 10.45
CA GLN A 22 25.64 38.59 10.64
C GLN A 22 26.08 37.53 11.64
N GLY A 23 27.13 36.77 11.34
CA GLY A 23 27.59 35.70 12.22
C GLY A 23 28.80 34.96 11.68
N GLU A 24 29.36 34.06 12.49
CA GLU A 24 30.54 33.28 12.12
C GLU A 24 30.09 31.99 11.42
N VAL A 25 30.69 31.64 10.27
CA VAL A 25 30.30 30.46 9.50
C VAL A 25 30.65 29.18 10.26
N SER A 26 29.64 28.42 10.66
CA SER A 26 29.78 27.14 11.37
C SER A 26 29.81 25.94 10.43
N SER A 27 29.05 25.98 9.34
CA SER A 27 29.07 24.93 8.31
C SER A 27 28.71 25.47 6.93
N VAL A 28 29.22 24.82 5.88
CA VAL A 28 28.85 25.06 4.48
C VAL A 28 28.64 23.71 3.83
N ASP A 29 27.41 23.40 3.43
CA ASP A 29 27.08 22.17 2.72
C ASP A 29 26.79 22.47 1.24
N GLN A 30 27.72 22.01 0.39
CA GLN A 30 27.62 22.17 -1.05
C GLN A 30 26.58 21.24 -1.69
N SER A 31 26.15 20.17 -1.01
CA SER A 31 25.16 19.23 -1.52
C SER A 31 23.72 19.72 -1.33
N SER A 32 23.39 20.24 -0.14
CA SER A 32 22.10 20.92 0.11
C SER A 32 22.06 22.40 -0.28
N GLN A 33 23.19 22.97 -0.70
CA GLN A 33 23.35 24.41 -0.98
C GLN A 33 22.95 25.28 0.23
N THR A 34 23.50 24.97 1.40
CA THR A 34 23.22 25.68 2.66
C THR A 34 24.49 26.20 3.35
N ILE A 35 24.31 27.26 4.14
CA ILE A 35 25.35 27.85 5.00
C ILE A 35 24.77 28.15 6.38
N SER A 36 25.46 27.73 7.43
CA SER A 36 25.08 28.00 8.82
C SER A 36 25.95 29.06 9.46
N LEU A 37 25.31 29.93 10.25
CA LEU A 37 25.97 30.95 11.07
C LEU A 37 25.73 30.66 12.56
N LYS A 38 26.81 30.51 13.33
CA LYS A 38 26.74 30.47 14.80
C LYS A 38 26.76 31.90 15.39
N GLN A 39 26.11 32.04 16.55
CA GLN A 39 25.86 33.30 17.24
C GLN A 39 25.34 34.44 16.35
N PRO A 40 24.31 34.21 15.50
CA PRO A 40 23.90 35.21 14.52
C PRO A 40 23.25 36.44 15.16
N PHE A 41 23.41 37.57 14.50
CA PHE A 41 22.72 38.83 14.75
C PHE A 41 21.78 39.11 13.58
N HIS A 42 20.51 39.38 13.85
CA HIS A 42 19.51 39.79 12.87
C HIS A 42 19.30 41.29 12.94
N ASN A 43 19.56 42.00 11.84
CA ASN A 43 19.45 43.47 11.74
C ASN A 43 20.17 44.21 12.89
N GLY A 44 21.31 43.68 13.36
CA GLY A 44 22.11 44.22 14.47
C GLY A 44 21.69 43.75 15.88
N VAL A 45 20.60 43.00 16.02
CA VAL A 45 20.13 42.43 17.31
C VAL A 45 20.54 40.96 17.39
N LYS A 46 21.14 40.54 18.51
CA LYS A 46 21.57 39.14 18.70
C LYS A 46 20.36 38.19 18.68
N CYS A 47 20.42 37.13 17.88
CA CYS A 47 19.39 36.10 17.84
C CYS A 47 19.35 35.31 19.15
N THR A 48 18.17 34.85 19.54
CA THR A 48 17.96 33.93 20.69
C THR A 48 18.42 32.51 20.39
N VAL A 49 18.41 32.11 19.11
CA VAL A 49 18.89 30.81 18.63
C VAL A 49 20.42 30.82 18.47
N PRO A 50 21.13 29.74 18.86
CA PRO A 50 22.59 29.69 18.84
C PRO A 50 23.18 29.59 17.43
N GLU A 51 22.40 29.10 16.47
CA GLU A 51 22.80 28.87 15.08
C GLU A 51 21.59 29.05 14.16
N VAL A 52 21.82 29.57 12.95
CA VAL A 52 20.79 29.70 11.89
C VAL A 52 21.39 29.24 10.55
N THR A 53 20.65 28.38 9.85
CA THR A 53 21.02 27.87 8.52
C THR A 53 20.22 28.58 7.43
N PHE A 54 20.90 29.01 6.37
CA PHE A 54 20.33 29.70 5.21
C PHE A 54 20.52 28.84 3.95
N SER A 55 19.50 28.78 3.09
CA SER A 55 19.66 28.23 1.75
C SER A 55 20.27 29.28 0.82
N ALA A 56 21.14 28.86 -0.11
CA ALA A 56 21.72 29.74 -1.11
C ALA A 56 20.66 30.44 -1.99
N VAL A 57 19.44 29.88 -2.10
CA VAL A 57 18.31 30.48 -2.84
C VAL A 57 17.79 31.76 -2.16
N ASP A 58 17.86 31.83 -0.82
CA ASP A 58 17.37 32.97 -0.04
C ASP A 58 18.40 34.12 0.07
N ILE A 59 19.66 33.85 -0.28
CA ILE A 59 20.78 34.80 -0.15
C ILE A 59 20.84 35.70 -1.39
N LYS A 60 20.48 36.98 -1.22
CA LYS A 60 20.60 37.99 -2.28
C LYS A 60 22.01 38.56 -2.39
N GLU A 61 22.70 38.69 -1.27
CA GLU A 61 24.07 39.20 -1.20
C GLU A 61 24.79 38.60 0.02
N LEU A 62 26.02 38.13 -0.15
CA LEU A 62 26.89 37.69 0.94
C LEU A 62 28.17 38.54 0.92
N LYS A 63 28.49 39.15 2.06
CA LYS A 63 29.73 39.91 2.29
C LYS A 63 30.53 39.24 3.39
N VAL A 64 31.80 38.96 3.13
CA VAL A 64 32.71 38.48 4.18
C VAL A 64 33.29 39.69 4.89
N LEU A 65 33.07 39.76 6.20
CA LEU A 65 33.49 40.85 7.08
C LEU A 65 34.89 40.61 7.64
N ASP A 66 35.23 39.35 7.94
CA ASP A 66 36.57 38.93 8.33
C ASP A 66 36.86 37.50 7.83
N ILE A 67 38.07 37.25 7.34
CA ILE A 67 38.51 35.96 6.80
C ILE A 67 39.58 35.39 7.72
N VAL A 68 39.34 34.21 8.29
CA VAL A 68 40.33 33.49 9.11
C VAL A 68 41.42 32.90 8.21
N SER A 69 42.36 33.74 7.80
CA SER A 69 43.59 33.32 7.12
C SER A 69 44.49 32.61 8.13
N GLY A 70 44.69 31.30 7.96
CA GLY A 70 45.48 30.48 8.87
C GLY A 70 46.97 30.82 8.92
N ARG A 71 47.33 31.84 9.71
CA ARG A 71 48.66 32.07 10.32
C ARG A 71 48.49 32.95 11.57
N GLY A 72 49.10 32.54 12.68
CA GLY A 72 48.67 32.93 14.02
C GLY A 72 48.82 34.42 14.39
N GLY A 73 47.91 34.88 15.25
CA GLY A 73 47.96 36.18 15.92
C GLY A 73 46.71 36.36 16.81
N VAL A 74 46.86 36.23 18.13
CA VAL A 74 45.76 36.50 19.08
C VAL A 74 45.52 38.00 19.12
N VAL A 75 44.34 38.45 18.70
CA VAL A 75 43.83 39.81 18.93
C VAL A 75 42.39 39.73 19.40
N GLN A 76 42.15 39.97 20.69
CA GLN A 76 40.81 40.22 21.19
C GLN A 76 40.34 41.60 20.71
N LYS A 77 39.23 41.66 19.98
CA LYS A 77 38.41 42.87 19.80
C LYS A 77 36.92 42.53 19.85
N SER A 78 36.10 43.54 20.12
CA SER A 78 34.76 43.40 20.67
C SER A 78 33.70 42.91 19.69
N SER A 79 32.70 42.22 20.22
CA SER A 79 31.52 41.70 19.51
C SER A 79 30.42 42.75 19.38
N ASP A 80 30.74 43.92 18.80
CA ASP A 80 29.78 45.01 18.61
C ASP A 80 29.23 45.02 17.18
N PRO A 81 27.90 45.17 16.97
CA PRO A 81 27.30 45.14 15.64
C PRO A 81 27.63 46.40 14.82
N VAL A 82 27.99 46.21 13.55
CA VAL A 82 28.27 47.32 12.61
C VAL A 82 26.97 47.83 12.00
N SER A 83 26.69 49.12 12.15
CA SER A 83 25.48 49.78 11.65
C SER A 83 25.56 50.14 10.16
N VAL A 84 24.43 49.98 9.45
CA VAL A 84 24.30 50.29 8.01
C VAL A 84 23.25 51.40 7.80
N PRO A 85 23.47 52.41 6.93
CA PRO A 85 22.58 53.57 6.84
C PRO A 85 21.26 53.26 6.11
N HIS A 86 20.14 53.73 6.66
CA HIS A 86 18.87 53.82 5.94
C HIS A 86 18.86 54.99 4.95
N ARG A 87 18.38 54.76 3.71
CA ARG A 87 17.87 55.81 2.81
C ARG A 87 16.36 55.62 2.64
N GLY A 88 15.62 56.72 2.75
CA GLY A 88 14.16 56.70 2.89
C GLY A 88 13.35 56.88 1.60
N HIS A 89 12.04 56.92 1.83
CA HIS A 89 10.94 57.10 0.87
C HIS A 89 11.17 58.07 -0.31
N HIS A 90 10.56 57.73 -1.45
CA HIS A 90 9.79 58.69 -2.24
C HIS A 90 8.45 58.09 -2.69
N LYS A 91 7.37 58.85 -2.52
CA LYS A 91 6.07 58.66 -3.18
C LYS A 91 6.04 59.54 -4.43
N THR A 92 5.44 59.05 -5.51
CA THR A 92 4.78 59.92 -6.50
C THR A 92 3.62 59.19 -7.16
N GLN A 93 2.60 59.97 -7.49
CA GLN A 93 1.34 59.57 -8.08
C GLN A 93 1.06 60.61 -9.18
N ASP A 94 0.87 60.20 -10.44
CA ASP A 94 -0.26 60.67 -11.27
C ASP A 94 -0.34 60.07 -12.70
N ARG A 95 -1.53 59.51 -12.96
CA ARG A 95 -2.46 59.71 -14.09
C ARG A 95 -2.02 59.98 -15.56
N LEU A 96 -2.82 59.31 -16.43
CA LEU A 96 -3.29 59.66 -17.80
C LEU A 96 -2.39 59.35 -19.02
N ALA A 97 -2.78 58.33 -19.81
CA ALA A 97 -3.45 58.48 -21.12
C ALA A 97 -3.45 57.15 -21.94
N SER A 98 -4.53 56.88 -22.68
CA SER A 98 -4.57 55.84 -23.74
C SER A 98 -4.29 56.48 -25.11
N PRO A 99 -3.92 55.69 -26.16
CA PRO A 99 -4.98 55.16 -27.03
C PRO A 99 -4.74 53.75 -27.63
N GLN A 100 -5.78 52.91 -27.49
CA GLN A 100 -6.54 52.16 -28.53
C GLN A 100 -5.87 51.43 -29.74
N LEU A 101 -6.57 50.35 -30.16
CA LEU A 101 -6.45 49.49 -31.37
C LEU A 101 -5.43 48.32 -31.23
N GLN A 102 -5.73 47.08 -31.63
CA GLN A 102 -6.94 46.51 -32.25
C GLN A 102 -7.07 45.00 -31.90
N CYS A 103 -8.31 44.49 -31.85
CA CYS A 103 -8.62 43.06 -31.61
C CYS A 103 -9.63 42.58 -32.67
N SER A 104 -9.43 41.37 -33.20
CA SER A 104 -10.28 40.79 -34.24
C SER A 104 -11.02 39.55 -33.72
N LYS A 105 -12.36 39.62 -33.76
CA LYS A 105 -13.26 38.46 -33.68
C LYS A 105 -13.76 38.11 -35.09
N SER A 106 -14.10 36.84 -35.31
CA SER A 106 -15.17 36.46 -36.26
C SER A 106 -16.03 35.36 -35.64
N TYR A 107 -17.28 35.22 -36.10
CA TYR A 107 -18.32 34.46 -35.43
C TYR A 107 -19.34 33.92 -36.46
N GLY A 108 -19.63 32.61 -36.42
CA GLY A 108 -20.87 31.98 -36.91
C GLY A 108 -21.21 31.98 -38.42
N ASP A 109 -22.23 31.25 -38.90
CA ASP A 109 -23.02 30.12 -38.34
C ASP A 109 -23.98 29.55 -39.43
N LYS A 110 -24.59 28.38 -39.17
CA LYS A 110 -25.87 27.80 -39.70
C LYS A 110 -25.89 26.87 -40.92
N HIS A 111 -26.32 25.62 -40.68
CA HIS A 111 -27.50 25.00 -41.33
C HIS A 111 -28.06 23.81 -40.50
N LEU A 112 -29.28 23.33 -40.83
CA LEU A 112 -30.03 22.23 -40.19
C LEU A 112 -30.33 21.11 -41.25
N ASP A 113 -31.06 20.00 -41.05
CA ASP A 113 -31.83 19.45 -39.91
C ASP A 113 -32.06 17.91 -40.10
N VAL A 114 -32.71 17.27 -39.11
CA VAL A 114 -33.56 16.04 -39.21
C VAL A 114 -32.87 14.65 -39.42
N PRO A 115 -33.42 13.53 -38.87
CA PRO A 115 -32.60 12.40 -38.39
C PRO A 115 -32.87 11.00 -39.02
N GLY A 116 -31.97 10.05 -38.75
CA GLY A 116 -32.18 8.60 -39.00
C GLY A 116 -31.10 7.69 -38.37
N GLN A 117 -31.53 6.61 -37.70
CA GLN A 117 -30.67 5.54 -37.11
C GLN A 117 -30.85 4.22 -37.92
N PRO A 118 -30.16 3.09 -37.63
CA PRO A 118 -28.90 2.89 -36.88
C PRO A 118 -27.90 1.92 -37.58
N LYS A 119 -26.61 1.92 -37.17
CA LYS A 119 -25.77 0.68 -37.15
C LYS A 119 -24.84 0.71 -35.94
N GLY A 120 -24.88 -0.34 -35.11
CA GLY A 120 -24.11 -0.42 -33.86
C GLY A 120 -22.80 -1.20 -34.00
N PHE A 121 -21.86 -0.90 -33.10
CA PHE A 121 -20.68 -1.73 -32.83
C PHE A 121 -20.69 -2.19 -31.36
N ARG A 122 -20.49 -3.50 -31.14
CA ARG A 122 -20.35 -4.10 -29.80
C ARG A 122 -18.87 -4.30 -29.46
N ARG A 123 -18.46 -3.93 -28.24
CA ARG A 123 -17.34 -4.47 -27.42
C ARG A 123 -17.25 -3.62 -26.15
N ARG A 124 -17.00 -4.14 -24.94
CA ARG A 124 -17.09 -5.51 -24.39
C ARG A 124 -17.14 -5.30 -22.86
N HIS A 125 -18.18 -5.76 -22.16
CA HIS A 125 -18.16 -5.76 -20.69
C HIS A 125 -17.45 -7.02 -20.19
N ASN A 126 -16.40 -6.86 -19.38
CA ASN A 126 -15.84 -7.95 -18.59
C ASN A 126 -16.54 -7.96 -17.23
N SER A 127 -17.52 -8.84 -17.07
CA SER A 127 -18.19 -9.04 -15.77
C SER A 127 -17.39 -9.99 -14.90
N TRP A 128 -16.91 -9.51 -13.76
CA TRP A 128 -16.37 -10.33 -12.68
C TRP A 128 -17.50 -11.17 -12.07
N SER A 129 -17.41 -12.49 -12.18
CA SER A 129 -18.35 -13.43 -11.55
C SER A 129 -17.62 -14.23 -10.47
N SER A 130 -17.97 -13.97 -9.21
CA SER A 130 -17.56 -14.77 -8.07
C SER A 130 -18.36 -16.08 -8.02
N SER A 131 -17.66 -17.21 -7.87
CA SER A 131 -18.27 -18.53 -7.66
C SER A 131 -17.54 -19.29 -6.56
N SER A 132 -17.83 -18.91 -5.30
CA SER A 132 -17.52 -19.72 -4.13
C SER A 132 -18.79 -20.41 -3.63
N ARG A 133 -18.95 -21.68 -3.95
CA ARG A 133 -19.87 -22.60 -3.25
C ARG A 133 -19.10 -23.86 -2.86
N GLY A 134 -18.70 -23.93 -1.60
CA GLY A 134 -18.22 -25.18 -1.01
C GLY A 134 -19.38 -26.19 -0.93
N ALA A 135 -19.07 -27.46 -1.15
CA ALA A 135 -20.03 -28.55 -1.05
C ALA A 135 -19.53 -29.58 -0.02
N THR A 136 -20.34 -29.83 1.01
CA THR A 136 -20.23 -31.01 1.88
C THR A 136 -21.56 -31.21 2.59
N GLN A 137 -22.21 -32.35 2.35
CA GLN A 137 -23.13 -33.10 3.23
C GLN A 137 -23.55 -34.38 2.47
N VAL A 138 -23.93 -35.44 3.19
CA VAL A 138 -23.69 -36.83 2.76
C VAL A 138 -24.93 -37.74 2.92
N THR A 139 -25.27 -38.52 1.87
CA THR A 139 -26.13 -39.76 1.88
C THR A 139 -27.64 -39.63 2.24
N PRO A 140 -28.50 -40.69 2.19
CA PRO A 140 -28.39 -42.03 1.53
C PRO A 140 -29.65 -42.55 0.75
N LYS A 141 -29.42 -43.41 -0.27
CA LYS A 141 -30.27 -44.58 -0.71
C LYS A 141 -31.74 -44.27 -1.17
N LYS A 142 -32.53 -45.14 -1.85
CA LYS A 142 -32.49 -46.59 -2.12
C LYS A 142 -33.37 -46.98 -3.34
N ASN A 143 -33.00 -48.04 -4.08
CA ASN A 143 -33.80 -49.00 -4.90
C ASN A 143 -34.95 -48.56 -5.85
N GLY A 144 -34.96 -49.14 -7.06
CA GLY A 144 -36.17 -49.27 -7.90
C GLY A 144 -35.91 -50.00 -9.24
N VAL A 145 -36.24 -51.30 -9.33
CA VAL A 145 -35.98 -52.15 -10.52
C VAL A 145 -37.27 -52.35 -11.33
N LYS A 146 -37.25 -52.19 -12.67
CA LYS A 146 -37.71 -53.18 -13.68
C LYS A 146 -37.89 -52.62 -15.11
N ASN A 147 -37.49 -53.47 -16.06
CA ASN A 147 -37.96 -53.73 -17.44
C ASN A 147 -39.33 -53.11 -17.82
N GLY A 148 -39.62 -52.76 -19.09
CA GLY A 148 -38.87 -52.88 -20.35
C GLY A 148 -39.82 -53.01 -21.57
N VAL A 149 -39.27 -53.03 -22.79
CA VAL A 149 -39.91 -53.46 -24.07
C VAL A 149 -40.88 -52.48 -24.80
N LYS A 150 -40.30 -51.79 -25.79
CA LYS A 150 -40.71 -51.59 -27.20
C LYS A 150 -41.95 -50.76 -27.64
N ASN A 151 -41.64 -49.92 -28.64
CA ASN A 151 -42.41 -49.52 -29.84
C ASN A 151 -43.58 -48.54 -29.73
N GLY A 152 -43.48 -47.40 -30.44
CA GLY A 152 -44.67 -46.66 -30.87
C GLY A 152 -44.52 -45.20 -31.33
N VAL A 153 -44.05 -44.99 -32.57
CA VAL A 153 -44.39 -43.83 -33.44
C VAL A 153 -43.74 -42.45 -33.14
N LYS A 154 -43.55 -41.69 -34.22
CA LYS A 154 -42.78 -40.45 -34.37
C LYS A 154 -43.61 -39.18 -34.13
N ASN A 155 -42.96 -38.15 -33.60
CA ASN A 155 -42.95 -36.72 -34.02
C ASN A 155 -42.57 -35.86 -32.80
N GLY A 156 -41.67 -34.87 -32.84
CA GLY A 156 -40.82 -34.37 -33.92
C GLY A 156 -40.47 -32.90 -33.65
N GLY A 157 -39.18 -32.56 -33.47
CA GLY A 157 -38.72 -31.18 -33.30
C GLY A 157 -37.85 -30.94 -32.05
N GLY A 158 -36.53 -31.01 -32.20
CA GLY A 158 -35.59 -30.82 -31.08
C GLY A 158 -34.12 -30.94 -31.47
N GLY A 159 -33.68 -30.24 -32.52
CA GLY A 159 -32.30 -30.33 -33.03
C GLY A 159 -31.66 -28.97 -33.29
N GLN A 160 -30.87 -28.48 -32.34
CA GLN A 160 -29.71 -27.57 -32.56
C GLN A 160 -28.97 -27.31 -31.23
N ARG A 161 -28.31 -28.35 -30.69
CA ARG A 161 -27.31 -28.18 -29.60
C ARG A 161 -26.15 -29.17 -29.58
N GLN A 162 -26.14 -30.18 -30.46
CA GLN A 162 -25.08 -31.22 -30.51
C GLN A 162 -23.96 -30.93 -31.52
N HIS A 163 -24.13 -29.99 -32.45
CA HIS A 163 -23.17 -29.72 -33.53
C HIS A 163 -22.02 -28.77 -33.12
N ARG A 164 -21.45 -28.94 -31.92
CA ARG A 164 -20.33 -28.10 -31.44
C ARG A 164 -19.27 -28.81 -30.60
N ASP A 165 -19.48 -30.06 -30.24
CA ASP A 165 -18.53 -30.81 -29.42
C ASP A 165 -17.64 -31.76 -30.26
N ASP A 166 -17.96 -31.95 -31.55
CA ASP A 166 -17.27 -32.89 -32.46
C ASP A 166 -15.94 -32.36 -33.06
N GLU A 167 -15.67 -31.05 -33.03
CA GLU A 167 -14.52 -30.44 -33.72
C GLU A 167 -13.20 -30.46 -32.91
N CYS A 168 -13.18 -31.01 -31.69
CA CYS A 168 -11.99 -30.96 -30.81
C CYS A 168 -11.30 -32.31 -30.57
N PHE A 169 -11.98 -33.43 -30.83
CA PHE A 169 -11.44 -34.80 -30.65
C PHE A 169 -11.87 -35.79 -31.76
N GLY A 170 -12.51 -35.30 -32.83
CA GLY A 170 -13.05 -36.14 -33.92
C GLY A 170 -12.04 -36.51 -35.01
N ASP A 171 -10.86 -37.05 -34.64
CA ASP A 171 -9.93 -37.64 -35.62
C ASP A 171 -9.99 -39.17 -35.54
N ASN A 172 -10.17 -39.82 -36.69
CA ASN A 172 -10.48 -41.25 -36.77
C ASN A 172 -9.25 -42.11 -36.42
N MET A 173 -9.33 -42.83 -35.30
CA MET A 173 -8.34 -43.83 -34.85
C MET A 173 -9.02 -45.17 -34.52
N ASP A 174 -10.02 -45.56 -35.33
CA ASP A 174 -10.82 -46.78 -35.15
C ASP A 174 -10.72 -47.71 -36.38
N ASP A 175 -9.48 -48.05 -36.76
CA ASP A 175 -9.18 -48.94 -37.88
C ASP A 175 -7.91 -49.78 -37.60
N GLY A 176 -7.73 -50.21 -36.34
CA GLY A 176 -6.51 -50.91 -35.91
C GLY A 176 -6.49 -51.57 -34.53
N LEU A 177 -7.61 -51.60 -33.79
CA LEU A 177 -7.69 -52.18 -32.43
C LEU A 177 -8.58 -53.43 -32.32
N ASP A 178 -8.92 -54.07 -33.44
CA ASP A 178 -9.74 -55.29 -33.51
C ASP A 178 -9.01 -56.58 -33.03
N THR A 179 -7.89 -56.40 -32.32
CA THR A 179 -7.26 -57.42 -31.48
C THR A 179 -7.47 -57.06 -30.02
N ASP A 180 -8.70 -57.24 -29.54
CA ASP A 180 -9.01 -57.15 -28.12
C ASP A 180 -8.04 -58.05 -27.33
N PHE A 181 -7.24 -57.44 -26.46
CA PHE A 181 -6.34 -58.16 -25.59
C PHE A 181 -7.19 -58.93 -24.58
N ASP A 182 -7.26 -60.26 -24.72
CA ASP A 182 -8.10 -61.11 -23.88
C ASP A 182 -7.59 -61.15 -22.43
N PHE A 183 -8.06 -60.18 -21.64
CA PHE A 183 -7.79 -60.07 -20.21
C PHE A 183 -8.42 -61.22 -19.42
N GLU A 184 -9.51 -61.83 -19.90
CA GLU A 184 -10.22 -62.89 -19.18
C GLU A 184 -9.52 -64.25 -19.37
N GLY A 185 -9.13 -64.59 -20.60
CA GLY A 185 -8.31 -65.76 -20.93
C GLY A 185 -6.90 -65.69 -20.32
N ASN A 186 -6.22 -64.54 -20.38
CA ASN A 186 -4.91 -64.38 -19.71
C ASN A 186 -5.00 -64.45 -18.18
N LEU A 187 -6.11 -63.99 -17.59
CA LEU A 187 -6.33 -64.09 -16.14
C LEU A 187 -6.73 -65.52 -15.71
N ALA A 188 -7.40 -66.28 -16.58
CA ALA A 188 -7.69 -67.70 -16.38
C ALA A 188 -6.43 -68.59 -16.46
N LEU A 189 -5.42 -68.19 -17.23
CA LEU A 189 -4.10 -68.85 -17.27
C LEU A 189 -3.26 -68.60 -16.02
N PHE A 190 -3.60 -67.60 -15.20
CA PHE A 190 -2.83 -67.25 -14.01
C PHE A 190 -3.33 -68.00 -12.76
N ASP A 191 -2.75 -69.17 -12.49
CA ASP A 191 -3.04 -69.93 -11.26
C ASP A 191 -2.52 -69.21 -10.01
N LYS A 192 -3.37 -68.32 -9.51
CA LYS A 192 -3.19 -67.54 -8.30
C LYS A 192 -3.01 -68.42 -7.06
N ALA A 193 -3.62 -69.61 -7.02
CA ALA A 193 -3.51 -70.53 -5.89
C ALA A 193 -2.14 -71.23 -5.87
N ALA A 194 -1.60 -71.62 -7.03
CA ALA A 194 -0.25 -72.14 -7.15
C ALA A 194 0.80 -71.09 -6.76
N VAL A 195 0.66 -69.84 -7.23
CA VAL A 195 1.58 -68.74 -6.88
C VAL A 195 1.58 -68.45 -5.38
N PHE A 196 0.42 -68.33 -4.73
CA PHE A 196 0.37 -68.13 -3.28
C PHE A 196 0.89 -69.34 -2.49
N SER A 197 0.68 -70.56 -3.01
CA SER A 197 1.25 -71.78 -2.42
C SER A 197 2.77 -71.83 -2.54
N GLN A 198 3.34 -71.31 -3.63
CA GLN A 198 4.78 -71.20 -3.83
C GLN A 198 5.40 -70.15 -2.91
N ILE A 199 4.75 -68.99 -2.74
CA ILE A 199 5.16 -67.92 -1.80
C ILE A 199 5.12 -68.43 -0.34
N ALA A 200 4.04 -69.08 0.07
CA ALA A 200 3.93 -69.68 1.41
C ALA A 200 4.90 -70.85 1.64
N GLY A 201 5.32 -71.53 0.56
CA GLY A 201 6.33 -72.58 0.58
C GLY A 201 7.76 -72.06 0.70
N SER A 202 8.09 -70.93 0.05
CA SER A 202 9.43 -70.34 0.08
C SER A 202 9.83 -69.84 1.47
N ASP A 203 8.90 -69.32 2.27
CA ASP A 203 9.18 -68.86 3.64
C ASP A 203 9.51 -70.00 4.62
N ARG A 204 9.28 -71.28 4.24
CA ARG A 204 9.43 -72.44 5.13
C ARG A 204 10.61 -73.36 4.80
N ARG A 205 11.44 -73.05 3.80
CA ARG A 205 12.63 -73.86 3.47
C ARG A 205 13.84 -73.02 3.08
N GLY A 206 14.85 -72.99 3.94
CA GLY A 206 16.25 -72.85 3.49
C GLY A 206 16.94 -71.53 3.81
N ASN A 207 17.38 -71.43 5.07
CA ASN A 207 18.53 -70.66 5.55
C ASN A 207 19.56 -70.26 4.45
N GLY A 208 19.69 -68.96 4.15
CA GLY A 208 20.64 -68.42 3.18
C GLY A 208 20.86 -66.92 3.37
N ALA A 209 22.03 -66.52 3.86
CA ALA A 209 22.26 -65.18 4.40
C ALA A 209 22.23 -64.06 3.34
N ARG A 210 21.39 -63.03 3.58
CA ARG A 210 21.62 -61.66 3.09
C ARG A 210 21.27 -60.64 4.17
N SER A 211 22.29 -59.94 4.65
CA SER A 211 22.17 -58.93 5.71
C SER A 211 21.37 -57.71 5.25
N ARG A 212 20.29 -57.38 5.98
CA ARG A 212 19.95 -56.00 6.31
C ARG A 212 19.19 -55.99 7.65
N GLY A 213 19.41 -54.93 8.42
CA GLY A 213 19.18 -54.92 9.86
C GLY A 213 17.72 -55.16 10.27
N THR A 214 17.56 -55.64 11.50
CA THR A 214 16.28 -55.77 12.21
C THR A 214 15.42 -54.51 12.07
N PRO A 215 14.24 -54.60 11.45
CA PRO A 215 13.13 -53.76 11.87
C PRO A 215 12.77 -54.21 13.29
N GLN A 216 12.81 -53.26 14.22
CA GLN A 216 12.16 -53.41 15.52
C GLN A 216 10.71 -53.87 15.31
N GLU A 217 10.17 -54.66 16.24
CA GLU A 217 8.87 -55.35 16.16
C GLU A 217 7.68 -54.37 16.06
N GLN A 218 7.55 -53.73 14.89
CA GLN A 218 6.38 -52.96 14.51
C GLN A 218 5.33 -53.97 14.09
N GLN A 219 4.33 -54.16 14.96
CA GLN A 219 3.05 -54.74 14.54
C GLN A 219 2.65 -54.09 13.21
N PRO A 220 2.19 -54.84 12.20
CA PRO A 220 1.70 -54.26 10.97
C PRO A 220 0.50 -53.39 11.32
N SER A 221 0.74 -52.10 11.47
CA SER A 221 -0.30 -51.11 11.73
C SER A 221 -1.24 -51.18 10.56
N GLN A 222 -2.43 -51.75 10.81
CA GLN A 222 -3.43 -52.00 9.79
C GLN A 222 -4.05 -50.67 9.37
N TYR A 223 -3.30 -49.92 8.56
CA TYR A 223 -3.74 -48.67 7.98
C TYR A 223 -4.95 -48.99 7.11
N ARG A 224 -6.11 -48.49 7.51
CA ARG A 224 -7.27 -48.45 6.62
C ARG A 224 -6.90 -47.62 5.40
N HIS A 225 -7.44 -47.97 4.24
CA HIS A 225 -7.18 -47.31 2.96
C HIS A 225 -7.58 -45.82 2.92
N ASP A 226 -8.36 -45.36 3.91
CA ASP A 226 -8.80 -43.98 4.13
C ASP A 226 -7.95 -43.20 5.16
N LYS A 227 -6.97 -43.83 5.81
CA LYS A 227 -6.13 -43.18 6.84
C LYS A 227 -4.90 -42.55 6.20
N ASN A 228 -4.75 -41.22 6.32
CA ASN A 228 -3.50 -40.56 5.97
C ASN A 228 -2.39 -41.01 6.95
N ILE A 229 -1.31 -41.58 6.39
CA ILE A 229 -0.17 -42.14 7.14
C ILE A 229 0.99 -41.13 7.20
N LEU A 230 0.97 -40.11 6.34
CA LEU A 230 1.93 -39.03 6.36
C LEU A 230 1.50 -38.00 7.41
N GLU A 231 2.42 -37.62 8.31
CA GLU A 231 2.27 -36.40 9.09
C GLU A 231 2.17 -35.23 8.11
N THR A 232 0.96 -34.71 7.89
CA THR A 232 0.75 -33.42 7.21
C THR A 232 1.20 -32.30 8.11
N LYS A 233 2.52 -32.15 8.26
CA LYS A 233 3.13 -30.88 8.62
C LYS A 233 2.63 -29.86 7.60
N PRO A 234 1.97 -28.77 8.01
CA PRO A 234 1.51 -27.75 7.07
C PRO A 234 2.68 -27.32 6.19
N VAL A 235 2.49 -27.29 4.88
CA VAL A 235 3.54 -26.81 3.97
C VAL A 235 3.62 -25.31 4.14
N VAL A 236 4.52 -24.87 5.03
CA VAL A 236 4.77 -23.46 5.31
C VAL A 236 5.45 -22.84 4.08
N TYR A 237 4.67 -22.18 3.22
CA TYR A 237 5.18 -21.56 2.00
C TYR A 237 5.93 -20.25 2.30
N ARG A 238 7.15 -20.37 2.82
CA ARG A 238 8.06 -19.23 3.03
C ARG A 238 8.78 -18.87 1.74
N GLN A 239 8.18 -17.97 0.96
CA GLN A 239 8.79 -17.44 -0.27
C GLN A 239 9.51 -16.09 -0.06
N ILE A 240 9.21 -15.40 1.06
CA ILE A 240 9.89 -14.18 1.49
C ILE A 240 10.89 -14.55 2.59
N ALA A 241 12.15 -14.13 2.43
CA ALA A 241 13.18 -14.22 3.46
C ALA A 241 13.87 -12.86 3.62
N VAL A 242 14.01 -12.44 4.88
CA VAL A 242 14.54 -11.12 5.29
C VAL A 242 15.86 -11.32 6.04
N PRO A 243 16.81 -10.36 5.98
CA PRO A 243 18.16 -10.56 6.55
C PRO A 243 18.15 -10.60 8.08
N GLN A 244 17.19 -9.91 8.70
CA GLN A 244 16.87 -10.00 10.11
C GLN A 244 15.33 -10.08 10.20
N PRO A 245 14.74 -11.21 10.63
CA PRO A 245 13.30 -11.30 10.82
C PRO A 245 12.85 -10.41 11.98
N GLY A 246 11.79 -9.63 11.76
CA GLY A 246 11.13 -8.89 12.82
C GLY A 246 10.45 -9.83 13.83
N ALA A 247 10.02 -9.27 14.97
CA ALA A 247 9.47 -10.04 16.08
C ALA A 247 8.16 -10.80 15.80
N LYS A 248 7.50 -10.52 14.66
CA LYS A 248 6.23 -11.16 14.27
C LYS A 248 6.30 -11.73 12.85
N GLU A 249 5.57 -12.81 12.63
CA GLU A 249 5.32 -13.37 11.29
C GLU A 249 3.82 -13.40 11.04
N TYR A 250 3.45 -13.17 9.78
CA TYR A 250 2.09 -13.23 9.31
C TYR A 250 1.93 -14.28 8.22
N CYS A 251 0.72 -14.75 7.99
CA CYS A 251 0.36 -15.59 6.86
C CYS A 251 -0.82 -15.00 6.08
N THR A 252 -0.83 -15.22 4.76
CA THR A 252 -1.96 -14.89 3.89
C THR A 252 -3.06 -15.96 3.99
N ASP A 253 -4.24 -15.69 3.41
CA ASP A 253 -5.30 -16.70 3.21
C ASP A 253 -4.82 -17.99 2.49
N SER A 254 -3.72 -17.92 1.74
CA SER A 254 -3.11 -19.04 1.02
C SER A 254 -1.95 -19.72 1.76
N GLY A 255 -1.66 -19.33 3.01
CA GLY A 255 -0.57 -19.88 3.82
C GLY A 255 0.83 -19.44 3.39
N LEU A 256 0.96 -18.36 2.60
CA LEU A 256 2.26 -17.74 2.31
C LEU A 256 2.72 -16.96 3.55
N VAL A 257 3.94 -17.24 4.03
CA VAL A 257 4.51 -16.52 5.18
C VAL A 257 5.06 -15.17 4.73
N VAL A 258 4.59 -14.12 5.38
CA VAL A 258 5.03 -12.73 5.24
C VAL A 258 5.70 -12.31 6.57
N PRO A 259 7.03 -12.30 6.66
CA PRO A 259 7.72 -11.87 7.87
C PRO A 259 7.57 -10.35 8.06
N SER A 260 7.53 -9.89 9.30
CA SER A 260 7.71 -8.46 9.59
C SER A 260 9.16 -8.02 9.40
N ILE A 261 9.35 -6.72 9.14
CA ILE A 261 10.67 -6.07 9.06
C ILE A 261 10.75 -4.89 10.03
N SER A 262 11.96 -4.53 10.46
CA SER A 262 12.16 -3.35 11.30
C SER A 262 11.84 -2.06 10.52
N TYR A 263 11.54 -0.98 11.24
CA TYR A 263 11.25 0.32 10.62
C TYR A 263 12.45 0.84 9.81
N GLU A 264 13.68 0.63 10.29
CA GLU A 264 14.91 1.05 9.60
C GLU A 264 15.08 0.31 8.27
N LEU A 265 14.75 -0.98 8.22
CA LEU A 265 14.79 -1.77 6.98
C LEU A 265 13.68 -1.35 6.01
N HIS A 266 12.49 -1.00 6.52
CA HIS A 266 11.38 -0.47 5.72
C HIS A 266 11.71 0.91 5.13
N LYS A 267 12.19 1.86 5.95
CA LYS A 267 12.69 3.18 5.51
C LYS A 267 13.80 3.04 4.48
N ARG A 268 14.75 2.12 4.69
CA ARG A 268 15.81 1.81 3.71
C ARG A 268 15.23 1.27 2.40
N LEU A 269 14.30 0.31 2.43
CA LEU A 269 13.63 -0.24 1.25
C LEU A 269 12.97 0.86 0.41
N LEU A 270 12.21 1.77 1.06
CA LEU A 270 11.56 2.89 0.36
C LEU A 270 12.58 3.88 -0.21
N SER A 271 13.65 4.19 0.52
CA SER A 271 14.74 5.04 0.02
C SER A 271 15.46 4.42 -1.20
N VAL A 272 15.67 3.10 -1.22
CA VAL A 272 16.20 2.40 -2.41
C VAL A 272 15.19 2.51 -3.56
N ALA A 273 13.91 2.23 -3.34
CA ALA A 273 12.87 2.32 -4.37
C ALA A 273 12.79 3.72 -5.00
N GLU A 274 12.94 4.77 -4.20
CA GLU A 274 12.95 6.17 -4.62
C GLU A 274 14.13 6.49 -5.56
N ARG A 275 15.34 5.96 -5.27
CA ARG A 275 16.50 6.09 -6.17
C ARG A 275 16.28 5.43 -7.54
N TYR A 276 15.41 4.43 -7.63
CA TYR A 276 14.98 3.82 -8.91
C TYR A 276 13.73 4.46 -9.53
N GLY A 277 13.29 5.61 -9.03
CA GLY A 277 12.21 6.40 -9.62
C GLY A 277 10.81 6.04 -9.14
N LEU A 278 10.65 5.19 -8.11
CA LEU A 278 9.39 5.06 -7.37
C LEU A 278 9.29 6.18 -6.33
N SER A 279 9.14 7.42 -6.79
CA SER A 279 9.11 8.64 -5.95
C SER A 279 7.99 8.65 -4.91
N LEU A 280 8.14 9.48 -3.87
CA LEU A 280 7.14 9.64 -2.82
C LEU A 280 5.73 9.88 -3.37
N GLU A 281 5.56 10.81 -4.31
CA GLU A 281 4.27 11.09 -4.96
C GLU A 281 3.65 9.85 -5.63
N ARG A 282 4.46 9.03 -6.31
CA ARG A 282 4.00 7.77 -6.92
C ARG A 282 3.55 6.76 -5.86
N ARG A 283 4.25 6.69 -4.72
CA ARG A 283 3.87 5.84 -3.57
C ARG A 283 2.61 6.36 -2.89
N LEU A 284 2.44 7.68 -2.77
CA LEU A 284 1.25 8.32 -2.21
C LEU A 284 0.01 8.02 -3.06
N GLU A 285 0.05 8.27 -4.38
CA GLU A 285 -1.07 7.97 -5.28
C GLU A 285 -1.44 6.48 -5.23
N MET A 286 -0.45 5.57 -5.30
CA MET A 286 -0.69 4.14 -5.22
C MET A 286 -1.31 3.71 -3.88
N THR A 287 -0.84 4.29 -2.77
CA THR A 287 -1.38 4.07 -1.43
C THR A 287 -2.80 4.61 -1.33
N GLY A 288 -3.07 5.81 -1.83
CA GLY A 288 -4.39 6.44 -1.84
C GLY A 288 -5.41 5.64 -2.65
N VAL A 289 -5.04 5.15 -3.83
CA VAL A 289 -5.89 4.26 -4.65
C VAL A 289 -6.18 2.95 -3.91
N CYS A 290 -5.18 2.28 -3.34
CA CYS A 290 -5.38 0.97 -2.72
C CYS A 290 -6.10 1.05 -1.36
N ALA A 291 -5.78 2.05 -0.54
CA ALA A 291 -6.44 2.31 0.73
C ALA A 291 -7.91 2.73 0.52
N SER A 292 -8.20 3.57 -0.49
CA SER A 292 -9.58 3.91 -0.82
C SER A 292 -10.35 2.70 -1.35
N GLN A 293 -9.78 1.86 -2.22
CA GLN A 293 -10.42 0.60 -2.64
C GLN A 293 -10.75 -0.34 -1.46
N MET A 294 -9.86 -0.43 -0.48
CA MET A 294 -10.14 -1.15 0.78
C MET A 294 -11.28 -0.50 1.55
N ALA A 295 -11.23 0.81 1.80
CA ALA A 295 -12.27 1.55 2.52
C ALA A 295 -13.64 1.48 1.84
N LEU A 296 -13.72 1.64 0.52
CA LEU A 296 -14.95 1.45 -0.27
C LEU A 296 -15.54 0.05 -0.10
N THR A 297 -14.69 -0.98 0.01
CA THR A 297 -15.12 -2.36 0.31
C THR A 297 -15.68 -2.47 1.73
N LEU A 298 -15.03 -1.85 2.73
CA LEU A 298 -15.49 -1.81 4.12
C LEU A 298 -16.83 -1.06 4.29
N LEU A 299 -17.08 -0.02 3.48
CA LEU A 299 -18.31 0.77 3.47
C LEU A 299 -19.52 0.04 2.85
N GLY A 300 -19.36 -1.20 2.37
CA GLY A 300 -20.41 -2.01 1.74
C GLY A 300 -20.24 -2.21 0.23
N GLY A 301 -19.15 -1.70 -0.35
CA GLY A 301 -18.76 -1.95 -1.73
C GLY A 301 -19.75 -1.43 -2.78
N PRO A 302 -19.79 -2.04 -3.98
CA PRO A 302 -20.60 -1.57 -5.10
C PRO A 302 -22.08 -1.41 -4.75
N ASN A 303 -22.63 -2.28 -3.90
CA ASN A 303 -24.05 -2.25 -3.56
C ASN A 303 -24.48 -0.91 -2.94
N ARG A 304 -23.66 -0.34 -2.03
CA ARG A 304 -23.97 0.95 -1.39
C ARG A 304 -23.70 2.13 -2.33
N LEU A 305 -22.69 2.03 -3.19
CA LEU A 305 -22.20 3.13 -4.03
C LEU A 305 -22.68 3.07 -5.49
N THR A 306 -23.68 2.23 -5.82
CA THR A 306 -24.27 2.28 -7.18
C THR A 306 -25.03 3.60 -7.38
N PRO A 307 -24.96 4.26 -8.56
CA PRO A 307 -25.78 5.44 -8.87
C PRO A 307 -27.30 5.22 -8.88
N LYS A 308 -27.75 3.96 -8.72
CA LYS A 308 -29.16 3.59 -8.55
C LYS A 308 -29.60 3.57 -7.08
N ASN A 309 -28.66 3.59 -6.15
CA ASN A 309 -28.94 3.65 -4.74
C ASN A 309 -29.23 5.11 -4.34
N VAL A 310 -30.47 5.39 -3.96
CA VAL A 310 -30.93 6.71 -3.51
C VAL A 310 -30.84 6.90 -1.99
N HIS A 311 -30.25 5.94 -1.27
CA HIS A 311 -29.94 6.10 0.15
C HIS A 311 -28.77 7.07 0.37
N GLN A 312 -28.61 7.52 1.62
CA GLN A 312 -27.49 8.35 2.08
C GLN A 312 -26.12 7.78 1.64
N ARG A 313 -25.32 8.65 1.00
CA ARG A 313 -23.88 8.41 0.72
C ARG A 313 -23.14 8.15 2.05
N PRO A 314 -22.17 7.24 2.09
CA PRO A 314 -21.42 6.99 3.32
C PRO A 314 -20.60 8.22 3.73
N THR A 315 -20.54 8.48 5.04
CA THR A 315 -19.77 9.57 5.63
C THR A 315 -18.48 9.02 6.23
N VAL A 316 -17.32 9.58 5.86
CA VAL A 316 -15.99 9.18 6.34
C VAL A 316 -15.28 10.36 6.96
N ALA A 317 -14.88 10.21 8.22
CA ALA A 317 -13.96 11.15 8.87
C ALA A 317 -12.53 10.65 8.70
N LEU A 318 -11.63 11.55 8.31
CA LEU A 318 -10.23 11.20 8.04
C LEU A 318 -9.32 12.09 8.86
N LEU A 319 -8.53 11.49 9.74
CA LEU A 319 -7.75 12.17 10.78
C LEU A 319 -6.27 12.12 10.41
N CYS A 320 -5.70 13.24 9.95
CA CYS A 320 -4.30 13.30 9.51
C CYS A 320 -3.44 14.19 10.41
N GLY A 321 -2.19 13.78 10.66
CA GLY A 321 -1.14 14.66 11.16
C GLY A 321 -0.29 15.29 10.04
N PRO A 322 0.64 16.20 10.36
CA PRO A 322 1.40 17.02 9.40
C PRO A 322 2.61 16.31 8.74
N HIS A 323 2.51 15.01 8.49
CA HIS A 323 3.62 14.14 8.09
C HIS A 323 3.23 13.20 6.94
N VAL A 324 4.14 12.29 6.55
CA VAL A 324 3.98 11.47 5.33
C VAL A 324 2.78 10.51 5.39
N GLN A 325 2.46 9.94 6.55
CA GLN A 325 1.26 9.13 6.78
C GLN A 325 -0.01 9.99 6.66
N GLY A 326 0.03 11.24 7.12
CA GLY A 326 -1.02 12.22 6.87
C GLY A 326 -1.25 12.45 5.37
N ALA A 327 -0.18 12.58 4.57
CA ALA A 327 -0.28 12.67 3.11
C ALA A 327 -0.89 11.40 2.48
N GLN A 328 -0.53 10.19 2.96
CA GLN A 328 -1.17 8.94 2.51
C GLN A 328 -2.68 8.96 2.78
N GLY A 329 -3.08 9.44 3.96
CA GLY A 329 -4.49 9.64 4.34
C GLY A 329 -5.21 10.64 3.44
N ILE A 330 -4.62 11.80 3.13
CA ILE A 330 -5.24 12.81 2.26
C ILE A 330 -5.37 12.31 0.82
N SER A 331 -4.39 11.54 0.33
CA SER A 331 -4.48 10.85 -0.97
C SER A 331 -5.68 9.89 -0.98
N CYS A 332 -5.83 9.06 0.07
CA CYS A 332 -7.00 8.19 0.26
C CYS A 332 -8.32 8.98 0.31
N ALA A 333 -8.37 10.08 1.06
CA ALA A 333 -9.53 10.99 1.16
C ALA A 333 -9.97 11.51 -0.22
N ARG A 334 -9.01 11.96 -1.04
CA ARG A 334 -9.25 12.44 -2.40
C ARG A 334 -9.88 11.37 -3.28
N HIS A 335 -9.37 10.13 -3.24
CA HIS A 335 -9.96 9.04 -4.01
C HIS A 335 -11.36 8.66 -3.50
N LEU A 336 -11.60 8.68 -2.18
CA LEU A 336 -12.93 8.45 -1.61
C LEU A 336 -13.93 9.52 -2.05
N ALA A 337 -13.56 10.81 -1.98
CA ALA A 337 -14.41 11.92 -2.44
C ALA A 337 -14.72 11.82 -3.94
N ASN A 338 -13.74 11.44 -4.78
CA ASN A 338 -13.94 11.15 -6.20
C ASN A 338 -14.91 9.97 -6.46
N HIS A 339 -15.13 9.11 -5.48
CA HIS A 339 -16.09 7.99 -5.49
C HIS A 339 -17.40 8.30 -4.77
N GLU A 340 -17.77 9.59 -4.67
CA GLU A 340 -19.04 10.07 -4.09
C GLU A 340 -19.23 9.72 -2.60
N VAL A 341 -18.12 9.49 -1.87
CA VAL A 341 -18.13 9.39 -0.41
C VAL A 341 -18.13 10.79 0.19
N GLU A 342 -18.93 11.04 1.23
CA GLU A 342 -18.87 12.30 1.98
C GLU A 342 -17.64 12.26 2.90
N VAL A 343 -16.55 12.94 2.51
CA VAL A 343 -15.30 12.94 3.27
C VAL A 343 -15.13 14.24 4.04
N ILE A 344 -14.83 14.11 5.34
CA ILE A 344 -14.39 15.22 6.20
C ILE A 344 -12.95 14.94 6.64
N LEU A 345 -12.01 15.68 6.06
CA LEU A 345 -10.59 15.67 6.40
C LEU A 345 -10.33 16.61 7.58
N PHE A 346 -9.91 16.07 8.72
CA PHE A 346 -9.25 16.82 9.79
C PHE A 346 -7.74 16.87 9.52
N LEU A 347 -7.21 18.09 9.48
CA LEU A 347 -5.78 18.35 9.47
C LEU A 347 -5.47 19.60 10.30
N PRO A 348 -4.70 19.51 11.40
CA PRO A 348 -4.30 20.65 12.22
C PRO A 348 -3.47 21.68 11.44
N ASN A 349 -3.59 22.95 11.79
CA ASN A 349 -2.75 24.02 11.24
C ASN A 349 -1.33 23.96 11.82
N PHE A 350 -0.32 23.88 10.96
CA PHE A 350 1.10 23.93 11.33
C PHE A 350 1.84 25.05 10.59
N VAL A 351 2.84 25.65 11.25
CA VAL A 351 3.63 26.78 10.71
C VAL A 351 4.45 26.38 9.48
N LYS A 352 4.95 25.14 9.46
CA LYS A 352 5.64 24.54 8.32
C LYS A 352 4.98 23.20 8.01
N MET A 353 4.30 23.13 6.88
CA MET A 353 3.76 21.89 6.33
C MET A 353 4.83 21.16 5.52
N LEU A 354 4.82 19.82 5.53
CA LEU A 354 5.62 19.01 4.62
C LEU A 354 5.08 19.16 3.19
N ASP A 355 5.94 19.36 2.19
CA ASP A 355 5.54 19.62 0.80
C ASP A 355 4.59 18.55 0.23
N ALA A 356 4.82 17.28 0.57
CA ALA A 356 3.94 16.17 0.21
C ALA A 356 2.49 16.33 0.73
N VAL A 357 2.34 16.86 1.95
CA VAL A 357 1.03 17.15 2.56
C VAL A 357 0.39 18.35 1.86
N SER A 358 1.15 19.42 1.62
CA SER A 358 0.70 20.61 0.88
C SER A 358 0.21 20.27 -0.54
N SER A 359 0.91 19.38 -1.24
CA SER A 359 0.53 18.89 -2.57
C SER A 359 -0.77 18.09 -2.55
N GLU A 360 -0.92 17.16 -1.60
CA GLU A 360 -2.14 16.37 -1.49
C GLU A 360 -3.36 17.20 -1.04
N ILE A 361 -3.20 18.21 -0.17
CA ILE A 361 -4.26 19.19 0.13
C ILE A 361 -4.66 19.95 -1.15
N THR A 362 -3.68 20.37 -1.95
CA THR A 362 -3.93 21.13 -3.18
C THR A 362 -4.78 20.33 -4.17
N LEU A 363 -4.61 19.01 -4.23
CA LEU A 363 -5.47 18.11 -5.01
C LEU A 363 -6.82 17.86 -4.30
N TYR A 364 -6.84 17.61 -2.99
CA TYR A 364 -8.06 17.35 -2.22
C TYR A 364 -9.06 18.52 -2.29
N THR A 365 -8.58 19.76 -2.26
CA THR A 365 -9.42 20.97 -2.44
C THR A 365 -10.05 21.13 -3.83
N LYS A 366 -9.80 20.19 -4.77
CA LYS A 366 -10.51 20.09 -6.05
C LYS A 366 -11.61 19.03 -6.06
N THR A 367 -11.84 18.38 -4.92
CA THR A 367 -12.96 17.44 -4.70
C THR A 367 -14.12 18.13 -3.95
N GLU A 368 -15.24 17.43 -3.77
CA GLU A 368 -16.37 17.90 -2.93
C GLU A 368 -16.12 17.71 -1.42
N GLY A 369 -14.97 17.12 -1.02
CA GLY A 369 -14.65 16.82 0.37
C GLY A 369 -14.42 18.06 1.25
N LYS A 370 -14.91 18.02 2.49
CA LYS A 370 -14.69 19.08 3.49
C LYS A 370 -13.29 18.96 4.08
N HIS A 371 -12.63 20.09 4.32
CA HIS A 371 -11.39 20.19 5.11
C HIS A 371 -11.69 21.02 6.36
N VAL A 372 -11.26 20.53 7.53
CA VAL A 372 -11.40 21.18 8.83
C VAL A 372 -10.08 21.16 9.59
N SER A 373 -9.83 22.20 10.39
CA SER A 373 -8.59 22.30 11.20
C SER A 373 -8.82 22.14 12.71
N SER A 374 -10.08 21.96 13.13
CA SER A 374 -10.46 21.66 14.51
C SER A 374 -11.28 20.38 14.59
N ALA A 375 -10.99 19.53 15.58
CA ALA A 375 -11.81 18.35 15.88
C ALA A 375 -13.27 18.71 16.25
N LYS A 376 -13.53 19.96 16.66
CA LYS A 376 -14.88 20.49 16.94
C LYS A 376 -15.73 20.74 15.69
N GLU A 377 -15.15 20.67 14.49
CA GLU A 377 -15.85 20.85 13.21
C GLU A 377 -16.15 19.51 12.51
N LEU A 378 -15.76 18.39 13.14
CA LEU A 378 -16.13 17.04 12.76
C LEU A 378 -17.57 16.72 13.21
N PRO A 379 -18.25 15.72 12.60
CA PRO A 379 -19.62 15.38 12.98
C PRO A 379 -19.76 14.92 14.44
N ASP A 380 -20.77 15.43 15.14
CA ASP A 380 -21.19 14.92 16.46
C ASP A 380 -21.88 13.55 16.36
N SER A 381 -22.49 13.24 15.21
CA SER A 381 -23.10 11.94 14.92
C SER A 381 -22.05 10.90 14.51
N PRO A 382 -22.24 9.62 14.86
CA PRO A 382 -21.39 8.53 14.38
C PRO A 382 -21.27 8.53 12.84
N VAL A 383 -20.04 8.43 12.33
CA VAL A 383 -19.77 8.28 10.89
C VAL A 383 -19.73 6.80 10.49
N ASP A 384 -19.66 6.48 9.20
CA ASP A 384 -19.60 5.09 8.73
C ASP A 384 -18.22 4.44 8.92
N LEU A 385 -17.16 5.25 8.82
CA LEU A 385 -15.77 4.82 8.94
C LEU A 385 -14.91 6.01 9.40
N ILE A 386 -13.97 5.76 10.31
CA ILE A 386 -12.87 6.67 10.63
C ILE A 386 -11.60 6.11 9.98
N ILE A 387 -10.84 6.96 9.30
CA ILE A 387 -9.50 6.61 8.81
C ILE A 387 -8.47 7.39 9.64
N ASN A 388 -7.59 6.65 10.32
CA ASN A 388 -6.58 7.21 11.22
C ASN A 388 -5.19 7.25 10.55
N CYS A 389 -4.65 8.46 10.47
CA CYS A 389 -3.32 8.82 10.00
C CYS A 389 -2.70 9.93 10.88
N LEU A 390 -3.06 9.96 12.18
CA LEU A 390 -2.59 10.96 13.16
C LEU A 390 -1.13 10.77 13.59
N ASP A 391 -0.65 9.53 13.53
CA ASP A 391 0.65 9.12 14.04
C ASP A 391 1.69 8.95 12.93
N CYS A 392 2.97 9.07 13.29
CA CYS A 392 4.08 8.76 12.39
C CYS A 392 5.18 7.95 13.09
N HIS A 393 6.07 7.36 12.27
CA HIS A 393 7.16 6.52 12.75
C HIS A 393 8.32 7.28 13.43
N GLU A 394 8.43 8.60 13.27
CA GLU A 394 9.64 9.36 13.65
C GLU A 394 9.43 10.49 14.66
N ASP A 395 8.23 11.08 14.72
CA ASP A 395 7.90 12.20 15.60
C ASP A 395 6.85 11.79 16.63
N THR A 396 7.33 11.40 17.81
CA THR A 396 6.50 11.04 18.96
C THR A 396 5.97 12.26 19.72
N PHE A 397 6.53 13.45 19.51
CA PHE A 397 6.14 14.67 20.25
C PHE A 397 4.77 15.21 19.80
N LEU A 398 4.28 14.76 18.64
CA LEU A 398 2.92 15.05 18.16
C LEU A 398 1.84 14.63 19.18
N MET A 399 2.08 13.57 19.96
CA MET A 399 1.13 13.04 20.96
C MET A 399 0.86 14.00 22.13
N ASP A 400 1.83 14.87 22.45
CA ASP A 400 1.72 15.86 23.54
C ASP A 400 0.93 17.11 23.13
N HIS A 401 0.60 17.28 21.85
CA HIS A 401 -0.09 18.47 21.39
C HIS A 401 -1.61 18.44 21.70
N PRO A 402 -2.22 19.57 22.12
CA PRO A 402 -3.66 19.63 22.43
C PRO A 402 -4.59 19.25 21.27
N TRP A 403 -4.18 19.49 20.02
CA TRP A 403 -4.98 19.11 18.84
C TRP A 403 -5.01 17.59 18.64
N TYR A 404 -3.93 16.88 19.01
CA TYR A 404 -3.81 15.44 18.88
C TYR A 404 -4.73 14.75 19.88
N GLN A 405 -4.63 15.13 21.16
CA GLN A 405 -5.54 14.69 22.23
C GLN A 405 -7.01 14.90 21.84
N ALA A 406 -7.37 16.09 21.34
CA ALA A 406 -8.74 16.38 20.91
C ALA A 406 -9.22 15.53 19.71
N ALA A 407 -8.34 15.15 18.79
CA ALA A 407 -8.68 14.28 17.65
C ALA A 407 -8.84 12.81 18.08
N VAL A 408 -7.98 12.33 18.98
CA VAL A 408 -8.07 11.01 19.62
C VAL A 408 -9.35 10.89 20.44
N ASP A 409 -9.66 11.89 21.27
CA ASP A 409 -10.88 11.96 22.07
C ASP A 409 -12.13 11.89 21.18
N TRP A 410 -12.16 12.67 20.09
CA TRP A 410 -13.26 12.63 19.13
C TRP A 410 -13.42 11.24 18.48
N ALA A 411 -12.31 10.63 18.04
CA ALA A 411 -12.34 9.31 17.40
C ALA A 411 -12.92 8.23 18.34
N ASN A 412 -12.44 8.21 19.59
CA ASN A 412 -12.87 7.27 20.61
C ASN A 412 -14.33 7.52 21.05
N GLN A 413 -14.83 8.76 20.99
CA GLN A 413 -16.21 9.11 21.33
C GLN A 413 -17.21 8.81 20.21
N ASN A 414 -16.81 8.90 18.93
CA ASN A 414 -17.70 8.74 17.78
C ASN A 414 -18.22 7.30 17.57
N ARG A 415 -17.48 6.29 18.05
CA ARG A 415 -17.81 4.83 17.98
C ARG A 415 -17.89 4.21 16.58
N ALA A 416 -17.62 4.97 15.52
CA ALA A 416 -17.44 4.42 14.18
C ALA A 416 -16.23 3.45 14.14
N PRO A 417 -16.23 2.44 13.25
CA PRO A 417 -15.08 1.56 13.11
C PRO A 417 -13.88 2.30 12.53
N VAL A 418 -12.68 2.02 13.06
CA VAL A 418 -11.43 2.69 12.66
C VAL A 418 -10.60 1.81 11.73
N LEU A 419 -10.12 2.41 10.63
CA LEU A 419 -9.06 1.90 9.76
C LEU A 419 -7.79 2.74 9.94
N SER A 420 -6.74 2.17 10.52
CA SER A 420 -5.43 2.85 10.63
C SER A 420 -4.56 2.58 9.40
N LEU A 421 -3.99 3.62 8.78
CA LEU A 421 -3.05 3.47 7.67
C LEU A 421 -1.61 3.69 8.17
N ASP A 422 -0.73 2.73 7.88
CA ASP A 422 0.70 2.75 8.24
C ASP A 422 1.01 3.21 9.69
N PRO A 423 0.32 2.67 10.73
CA PRO A 423 0.52 3.10 12.11
C PRO A 423 1.91 2.70 12.63
N PRO A 424 2.49 3.46 13.59
CA PRO A 424 3.82 3.20 14.11
C PRO A 424 3.90 1.94 14.97
N VAL A 425 5.11 1.41 15.12
CA VAL A 425 5.42 0.34 16.09
C VAL A 425 5.68 0.97 17.46
N SER A 426 4.68 1.67 18.01
CA SER A 426 4.81 2.28 19.33
C SER A 426 4.73 1.20 20.43
N GLY A 427 5.72 1.21 21.34
CA GLY A 427 5.70 0.36 22.54
C GLY A 427 4.73 0.86 23.62
N GLN A 428 4.28 2.11 23.50
CA GLN A 428 3.10 2.64 24.16
C GLN A 428 1.90 2.40 23.23
N GLY A 429 0.79 1.90 23.77
CA GLY A 429 -0.34 1.41 22.97
C GLY A 429 -0.98 2.48 22.09
N HIS A 430 -1.67 2.05 21.03
CA HIS A 430 -2.32 2.95 20.08
C HIS A 430 -3.38 3.83 20.77
N ALA A 431 -3.31 5.14 20.54
CA ALA A 431 -4.23 6.11 21.14
C ALA A 431 -5.69 5.96 20.63
N VAL A 432 -5.85 5.44 19.41
CA VAL A 432 -7.13 5.06 18.81
C VAL A 432 -7.08 3.58 18.45
N GLU A 433 -8.00 2.77 18.99
CA GLU A 433 -8.05 1.33 18.72
C GLU A 433 -8.51 1.07 17.27
N ALA A 434 -7.72 0.33 16.51
CA ALA A 434 -8.00 0.05 15.11
C ALA A 434 -8.80 -1.25 14.96
N LYS A 435 -9.90 -1.21 14.21
CA LYS A 435 -10.61 -2.44 13.79
C LYS A 435 -9.88 -3.13 12.64
N TRP A 436 -9.26 -2.32 11.79
CA TRP A 436 -8.45 -2.74 10.65
C TRP A 436 -7.19 -1.89 10.57
N THR A 437 -6.07 -2.49 10.17
CA THR A 437 -4.81 -1.77 9.92
C THR A 437 -4.28 -2.12 8.54
N LEU A 438 -3.82 -1.13 7.78
CA LEU A 438 -3.18 -1.32 6.47
C LEU A 438 -1.67 -1.03 6.55
N SER A 439 -0.84 -2.06 6.44
CA SER A 439 0.61 -1.95 6.29
C SER A 439 1.00 -1.81 4.81
N LEU A 440 2.12 -1.14 4.53
CA LEU A 440 2.54 -0.81 3.16
C LEU A 440 3.79 -1.58 2.72
N GLY A 441 3.71 -2.36 1.64
CA GLY A 441 4.82 -3.12 1.04
C GLY A 441 5.18 -4.39 1.82
N LEU A 442 5.73 -4.24 3.02
CA LEU A 442 5.96 -5.32 3.99
C LEU A 442 5.51 -4.85 5.39
N PRO A 443 4.96 -5.74 6.22
CA PRO A 443 4.44 -5.35 7.53
C PRO A 443 5.57 -5.03 8.52
N LEU A 444 5.32 -4.05 9.37
CA LEU A 444 6.12 -3.80 10.58
C LEU A 444 5.67 -4.78 11.69
N PRO A 445 6.45 -5.01 12.76
CA PRO A 445 6.06 -5.86 13.89
C PRO A 445 5.05 -5.16 14.81
N LEU A 446 3.87 -4.83 14.26
CA LEU A 446 2.77 -4.13 14.92
C LEU A 446 2.41 -4.76 16.27
N SER A 447 2.05 -3.94 17.26
CA SER A 447 1.71 -4.37 18.62
C SER A 447 0.34 -5.09 18.68
N GLU A 448 -0.16 -5.38 19.87
CA GLU A 448 -1.55 -5.85 20.05
C GLU A 448 -2.50 -4.65 20.06
N GLY A 449 -3.74 -4.81 19.56
CA GLY A 449 -4.72 -3.71 19.43
C GLY A 449 -4.80 -3.06 18.04
N VAL A 450 -4.05 -3.54 17.04
CA VAL A 450 -4.13 -3.07 15.63
C VAL A 450 -5.29 -3.68 14.83
N GLY A 451 -6.15 -4.48 15.47
CA GLY A 451 -7.26 -5.17 14.81
C GLY A 451 -6.79 -6.16 13.74
N ARG A 452 -7.56 -6.25 12.64
CA ARG A 452 -7.22 -7.12 11.50
C ARG A 452 -6.20 -6.44 10.59
N VAL A 453 -5.03 -7.05 10.42
CA VAL A 453 -3.97 -6.51 9.58
C VAL A 453 -4.22 -6.84 8.10
N TYR A 454 -3.94 -5.88 7.24
CA TYR A 454 -3.94 -6.01 5.79
C TYR A 454 -2.60 -5.49 5.26
N LEU A 455 -2.17 -6.02 4.13
CA LEU A 455 -0.98 -5.57 3.41
C LEU A 455 -1.40 -4.93 2.08
N CYS A 456 -0.83 -3.76 1.79
CA CYS A 456 -0.97 -3.02 0.53
C CYS A 456 0.27 -3.21 -0.34
N ASP A 457 0.09 -3.53 -1.61
CA ASP A 457 1.15 -3.35 -2.60
C ASP A 457 1.26 -1.86 -2.95
N ILE A 458 2.47 -1.32 -2.85
CA ILE A 458 2.81 0.07 -3.19
C ILE A 458 3.76 0.14 -4.41
N GLY A 459 3.90 -0.97 -5.16
CA GLY A 459 4.61 -1.02 -6.43
C GLY A 459 6.13 -1.20 -6.33
N VAL A 460 6.66 -1.72 -5.21
CA VAL A 460 8.11 -1.96 -5.06
C VAL A 460 8.56 -3.14 -5.94
N PRO A 461 9.49 -2.96 -6.89
CA PRO A 461 9.97 -4.05 -7.75
C PRO A 461 10.77 -5.11 -6.98
N GLN A 462 10.70 -6.38 -7.42
CA GLN A 462 11.40 -7.50 -6.77
C GLN A 462 12.91 -7.27 -6.58
N GLN A 463 13.59 -6.63 -7.54
CA GLN A 463 15.03 -6.37 -7.47
C GLN A 463 15.40 -5.33 -6.40
N VAL A 464 14.50 -4.39 -6.08
CA VAL A 464 14.69 -3.39 -5.02
C VAL A 464 14.71 -4.05 -3.65
N PHE A 465 13.87 -5.08 -3.43
CA PHE A 465 13.95 -5.92 -2.22
C PHE A 465 15.30 -6.65 -2.13
N GLN A 466 15.79 -7.20 -3.25
CA GLN A 466 17.06 -7.95 -3.29
C GLN A 466 18.26 -7.08 -2.90
N GLU A 467 18.29 -5.81 -3.31
CA GLU A 467 19.37 -4.87 -2.95
C GLU A 467 19.45 -4.58 -1.45
N VAL A 468 18.31 -4.55 -0.74
CA VAL A 468 18.29 -4.43 0.72
C VAL A 468 18.41 -5.78 1.45
N GLY A 469 18.75 -6.86 0.73
CA GLY A 469 18.99 -8.20 1.27
C GLY A 469 17.73 -9.04 1.49
N ILE A 470 16.57 -8.62 0.96
CA ILE A 470 15.30 -9.33 1.08
C ILE A 470 15.08 -10.20 -0.16
N LYS A 471 15.05 -11.53 0.01
CA LYS A 471 14.60 -12.46 -1.02
C LYS A 471 13.08 -12.40 -1.07
N TYR A 472 12.54 -11.64 -2.02
CA TYR A 472 11.10 -11.39 -2.14
C TYR A 472 10.43 -12.19 -3.25
N HIS A 473 9.23 -12.70 -2.97
CA HIS A 473 8.22 -13.13 -3.95
C HIS A 473 6.87 -12.56 -3.50
N SER A 474 6.03 -12.15 -4.46
CA SER A 474 4.80 -11.43 -4.14
C SER A 474 3.80 -12.29 -3.33
N PRO A 475 3.37 -11.83 -2.13
CA PRO A 475 2.31 -12.49 -1.37
C PRO A 475 0.90 -12.13 -1.86
N PHE A 476 0.78 -11.20 -2.80
CA PHE A 476 -0.48 -10.55 -3.17
C PHE A 476 -1.34 -11.34 -4.17
N GLY A 477 -0.75 -12.28 -4.91
CA GLY A 477 -1.42 -13.00 -5.99
C GLY A 477 -1.89 -12.06 -7.09
N CYS A 478 -3.22 -11.91 -7.25
CA CYS A 478 -3.86 -11.00 -8.21
C CYS A 478 -4.56 -9.78 -7.56
N LYS A 479 -4.39 -9.57 -6.26
CA LYS A 479 -4.95 -8.44 -5.51
C LYS A 479 -3.89 -7.37 -5.29
N PHE A 480 -4.28 -6.14 -4.96
CA PHE A 480 -3.37 -5.11 -4.45
C PHE A 480 -3.42 -4.96 -2.92
N VAL A 481 -4.48 -5.47 -2.28
CA VAL A 481 -4.63 -5.53 -0.83
C VAL A 481 -5.00 -6.95 -0.41
N VAL A 482 -4.28 -7.52 0.55
CA VAL A 482 -4.51 -8.87 1.09
C VAL A 482 -4.62 -8.85 2.62
N PRO A 483 -5.49 -9.68 3.24
CA PRO A 483 -5.49 -9.84 4.68
C PRO A 483 -4.23 -10.59 5.14
N LEU A 484 -3.77 -10.25 6.33
CA LEU A 484 -2.70 -10.93 7.07
C LEU A 484 -3.26 -11.46 8.39
N HIS A 485 -2.98 -12.72 8.67
CA HIS A 485 -3.27 -13.38 9.95
C HIS A 485 -1.95 -13.63 10.69
N SER A 486 -1.95 -13.70 12.02
CA SER A 486 -0.75 -14.14 12.76
C SER A 486 -0.41 -15.58 12.38
N ALA A 487 0.87 -15.86 12.10
CA ALA A 487 1.37 -17.18 11.69
C ALA A 487 1.57 -18.16 12.87
#